data_AF-A0A968ZA33-F1
#
_entry.id   AF-A0A968ZA33-F1
#
_cell.length_a   1.000
_cell.length_b   1.000
_cell.length_c   1.000
_cell.angle_alpha   90.00
_cell.angle_beta   90.00
_cell.angle_gamma   90.00
#
_symmetry.space_group_name_H-M   'P 1'
#
loop_
_entity.id
_entity.type
_entity.pdbx_description
1 polymer ?
#
loop_
_entity_poly.entity_id
_entity_poly.type
_entity_poly.pdbx_seq_one_letter_code
_entity_poly.pdbx_strand_id
1 'polypeptide(L)'
;MIQNVAGDMADIAASQGVSLDEADLWMGEDIAQRYRLLWHELTRIESIGPDEGYRITERIRRLNDLGFSIKEIDLLPAPHGNQLRVSVKPGGRNHHSERLRELTGLEASEWQARQLLSDLYYYQAKVGTSDPAKKSVAAIQWRVRTLEPMLQRLSAMPGITDAIQGYCDLLHHRYLKSVEADLDLGTEAALQDWISLGCPAYRP
;
A
#
# COMPACT_ATOMS: atom_id res chain seq x y z
N MET A 1 -12.34 -4.61 26.04
CA MET A 1 -10.97 -4.71 25.49
C MET A 1 -10.02 -3.65 26.05
N ILE A 2 -10.47 -2.43 26.43
CA ILE A 2 -9.63 -1.44 27.15
C ILE A 2 -9.27 -1.92 28.57
N GLN A 3 -10.17 -2.68 29.20
CA GLN A 3 -9.94 -3.29 30.51
C GLN A 3 -8.82 -4.33 30.57
N ASN A 4 -8.32 -4.84 29.44
CA ASN A 4 -7.30 -5.88 29.47
C ASN A 4 -5.89 -5.30 29.60
N VAL A 5 -5.49 -4.29 28.82
CA VAL A 5 -4.09 -3.81 28.87
C VAL A 5 -3.78 -3.04 30.16
N ALA A 6 -4.66 -2.11 30.56
CA ALA A 6 -4.49 -1.39 31.83
C ALA A 6 -4.71 -2.30 33.05
N GLY A 7 -5.60 -3.30 32.93
CA GLY A 7 -5.79 -4.34 33.93
C GLY A 7 -4.57 -5.25 34.09
N ASP A 8 -3.99 -5.72 32.98
CA ASP A 8 -2.78 -6.54 32.95
C ASP A 8 -1.58 -5.76 33.54
N MET A 9 -1.46 -4.46 33.27
CA MET A 9 -0.44 -3.60 33.89
C MET A 9 -0.66 -3.46 35.40
N ALA A 10 -1.91 -3.31 35.85
CA ALA A 10 -2.25 -3.27 37.27
C ALA A 10 -2.00 -4.60 37.98
N ASP A 11 -2.29 -5.73 37.33
CA ASP A 11 -2.02 -7.07 37.83
C ASP A 11 -0.51 -7.33 37.93
N ILE A 12 0.28 -6.90 36.93
CA ILE A 12 1.75 -6.98 36.97
C ILE A 12 2.31 -6.13 38.12
N ALA A 13 1.87 -4.88 38.25
CA ALA A 13 2.34 -3.98 39.31
C ALA A 13 1.99 -4.52 40.71
N ALA A 14 0.77 -5.03 40.89
CA ALA A 14 0.34 -5.69 42.12
C ALA A 14 1.17 -6.95 42.43
N SER A 15 1.50 -7.76 41.42
CA SER A 15 2.35 -8.96 41.59
C SER A 15 3.80 -8.63 41.96
N GLN A 16 4.31 -7.46 41.57
CA GLN A 16 5.66 -7.00 41.88
C GLN A 16 5.72 -6.08 43.12
N GLY A 17 4.58 -5.76 43.73
CA GLY A 17 4.49 -4.86 44.88
C GLY A 17 4.82 -3.40 44.55
N VAL A 18 4.65 -2.99 43.29
CA VAL A 18 4.93 -1.64 42.79
C VAL A 18 3.60 -0.90 42.62
N SER A 19 3.55 0.40 42.96
CA SER A 19 2.38 1.24 42.68
C SER A 19 2.42 1.74 41.24
N LEU A 20 1.33 1.58 40.49
CA LEU A 20 1.15 2.30 39.22
C LEU A 20 0.96 3.79 39.52
N ASP A 21 1.70 4.64 38.82
CA ASP A 21 1.46 6.08 38.84
C ASP A 21 0.52 6.52 37.69
N GLU A 22 0.20 7.82 37.63
CA GLU A 22 -0.63 8.36 36.56
C GLU A 22 0.03 8.24 35.17
N ALA A 23 1.36 8.21 35.09
CA ALA A 23 2.08 8.07 33.83
C ALA A 23 1.97 6.64 33.27
N ASP A 24 1.96 5.62 34.12
CA ASP A 24 1.75 4.23 33.73
C ASP A 24 0.34 3.99 33.16
N LEU A 25 -0.68 4.60 33.78
CA LEU A 25 -2.07 4.53 33.29
C LEU A 25 -2.22 5.24 31.94
N TRP A 26 -1.65 6.44 31.80
CA TRP A 26 -1.67 7.19 30.55
C TRP A 26 -0.94 6.44 29.41
N MET A 27 0.16 5.76 29.72
CA MET A 27 0.86 4.88 28.77
C MET A 27 -0.02 3.72 28.31
N GLY A 28 -0.76 3.08 29.22
CA GLY A 28 -1.71 2.01 28.90
C GLY A 28 -2.85 2.50 27.98
N GLU A 29 -3.39 3.69 28.23
CA GLU A 29 -4.41 4.32 27.39
C GLU A 29 -3.90 4.67 25.99
N ASP A 30 -2.69 5.24 25.88
CA ASP A 30 -2.06 5.55 24.60
C ASP A 30 -1.81 4.29 23.77
N ILE A 31 -1.27 3.22 24.38
CA ILE A 31 -1.09 1.92 23.71
C ILE A 31 -2.44 1.35 23.24
N ALA A 32 -3.47 1.39 24.09
CA ALA A 32 -4.80 0.90 23.72
C ALA A 32 -5.44 1.74 22.59
N GLN A 33 -5.19 3.05 22.56
CA GLN A 33 -5.64 3.92 21.48
C GLN A 33 -4.92 3.58 20.16
N ARG A 34 -3.58 3.42 20.20
CA ARG A 34 -2.79 3.00 19.03
C ARG A 34 -3.24 1.65 18.50
N TYR A 35 -3.49 0.67 19.38
CA TYR A 35 -4.01 -0.64 18.99
C TYR A 35 -5.40 -0.54 18.37
N ARG A 36 -6.30 0.29 18.90
CA ARG A 36 -7.64 0.51 18.31
C ARG A 36 -7.56 1.15 16.94
N LEU A 37 -6.73 2.18 16.76
CA LEU A 37 -6.51 2.82 15.47
C LEU A 37 -5.94 1.83 14.45
N LEU A 38 -4.96 1.02 14.87
CA LEU A 38 -4.40 -0.03 14.06
C LEU A 38 -5.46 -1.08 13.69
N TRP A 39 -6.21 -1.60 14.66
CA TRP A 39 -7.25 -2.58 14.43
C TRP A 39 -8.33 -2.05 13.49
N HIS A 40 -8.76 -0.80 13.68
CA HIS A 40 -9.67 -0.12 12.77
C HIS A 40 -9.08 -0.07 11.37
N GLU A 41 -7.83 0.37 11.21
CA GLU A 41 -7.20 0.37 9.89
C GLU A 41 -7.18 -1.05 9.33
N LEU A 42 -6.74 -2.08 10.05
CA LEU A 42 -6.67 -3.44 9.53
C LEU A 42 -8.02 -4.08 9.17
N THR A 43 -9.10 -3.71 9.86
CA THR A 43 -10.43 -4.34 9.70
C THR A 43 -11.43 -3.48 8.93
N ARG A 44 -11.10 -2.21 8.63
CA ARG A 44 -11.97 -1.32 7.89
C ARG A 44 -12.28 -1.91 6.51
N ILE A 45 -13.57 -1.89 6.21
CA ILE A 45 -14.13 -2.16 4.90
C ILE A 45 -14.22 -0.82 4.18
N GLU A 46 -13.63 -0.74 2.98
CA GLU A 46 -13.64 0.48 2.17
C GLU A 46 -14.46 0.27 0.91
N SER A 47 -15.40 1.17 0.65
CA SER A 47 -16.17 1.20 -0.61
C SER A 47 -15.41 2.05 -1.62
N ILE A 48 -15.22 1.49 -2.81
CA ILE A 48 -14.51 2.11 -3.92
C ILE A 48 -15.54 2.39 -5.01
N GLY A 49 -15.77 3.67 -5.27
CA GLY A 49 -16.55 4.11 -6.43
C GLY A 49 -15.84 3.78 -7.76
N PRO A 50 -16.55 3.84 -8.90
CA PRO A 50 -15.99 3.57 -10.22
C PRO A 50 -14.73 4.40 -10.54
N ASP A 51 -14.72 5.65 -10.10
CA ASP A 51 -13.65 6.61 -10.38
C ASP A 51 -12.72 6.85 -9.18
N GLU A 52 -12.88 6.10 -8.09
CA GLU A 52 -12.08 6.23 -6.86
C GLU A 52 -10.97 5.18 -6.76
N GLY A 53 -10.52 4.62 -7.90
CA GLY A 53 -9.49 3.57 -7.93
C GLY A 53 -8.21 3.93 -7.18
N TYR A 54 -7.87 5.23 -7.12
CA TYR A 54 -6.71 5.75 -6.38
C TYR A 54 -6.76 5.42 -4.88
N ARG A 55 -7.95 5.22 -4.30
CA ARG A 55 -8.13 4.83 -2.89
C ARG A 55 -7.53 3.47 -2.58
N ILE A 56 -7.42 2.58 -3.56
CA ILE A 56 -6.71 1.30 -3.41
C ILE A 56 -5.23 1.56 -3.12
N THR A 57 -4.59 2.44 -3.91
CA THR A 57 -3.19 2.82 -3.69
C THR A 57 -3.03 3.55 -2.35
N GLU A 58 -3.95 4.45 -2.02
CA GLU A 58 -3.95 5.17 -0.74
C GLU A 58 -3.99 4.20 0.44
N ARG A 59 -4.90 3.23 0.40
CA ARG A 59 -5.07 2.21 1.42
C ARG A 59 -3.83 1.34 1.58
N ILE A 60 -3.21 0.92 0.47
CA ILE A 60 -1.95 0.16 0.51
C ILE A 60 -0.83 1.00 1.15
N ARG A 61 -0.73 2.30 0.82
CA ARG A 61 0.26 3.20 1.41
C ARG A 61 0.09 3.31 2.93
N ARG A 62 -1.13 3.58 3.42
CA ARG A 62 -1.42 3.64 4.86
C ARG A 62 -1.01 2.36 5.58
N LEU A 63 -1.31 1.19 5.00
CA LEU A 63 -0.93 -0.09 5.59
C LEU A 63 0.59 -0.30 5.63
N ASN A 64 1.28 0.05 4.54
CA ASN A 64 2.74 -0.02 4.49
C ASN A 64 3.41 0.97 5.47
N ASP A 65 2.83 2.17 5.68
CA ASP A 65 3.30 3.15 6.67
C ASP A 65 3.13 2.65 8.12
N LEU A 66 2.14 1.78 8.35
CA LEU A 66 1.96 1.06 9.61
C LEU A 66 2.89 -0.16 9.76
N GLY A 67 3.77 -0.43 8.79
CA GLY A 67 4.68 -1.56 8.79
C GLY A 67 4.04 -2.89 8.38
N PHE A 68 2.87 -2.85 7.74
CA PHE A 68 2.20 -4.05 7.21
C PHE A 68 2.47 -4.21 5.73
N SER A 69 2.62 -5.45 5.29
CA SER A 69 2.64 -5.79 3.88
C SER A 69 1.34 -6.41 3.45
N ILE A 70 0.94 -6.08 2.23
CA ILE A 70 -0.23 -6.67 1.57
C ILE A 70 0.12 -8.10 1.18
N LYS A 71 -0.69 -9.05 1.66
CA LYS A 71 -0.67 -10.43 1.21
C LYS A 71 -1.48 -10.55 -0.08
N GLU A 72 -2.72 -10.07 -0.03
CA GLU A 72 -3.72 -10.19 -1.08
C GLU A 72 -4.67 -9.00 -1.04
N ILE A 73 -5.19 -8.63 -2.22
CA ILE A 73 -6.24 -7.64 -2.39
C ILE A 73 -7.36 -8.23 -3.23
N ASP A 74 -8.59 -7.91 -2.87
CA ASP A 74 -9.80 -8.35 -3.56
C ASP A 74 -10.78 -7.20 -3.67
N LEU A 75 -11.44 -7.12 -4.82
CA LEU A 75 -12.45 -6.13 -5.11
C LEU A 75 -13.76 -6.88 -5.36
N LEU A 76 -14.67 -6.81 -4.39
CA LEU A 76 -15.92 -7.57 -4.40
C LEU A 76 -17.06 -6.67 -4.88
N PRO A 77 -17.90 -7.10 -5.83
CA PRO A 77 -19.07 -6.34 -6.24
C PRO A 77 -20.00 -6.06 -5.05
N ALA A 78 -20.46 -4.82 -4.90
CA ALA A 78 -21.38 -4.37 -3.85
C ALA A 78 -22.49 -3.46 -4.44
N PRO A 79 -23.60 -3.23 -3.70
CA PRO A 79 -24.73 -2.44 -4.23
C PRO A 79 -24.42 -0.98 -4.61
N HIS A 80 -23.37 -0.38 -4.05
CA HIS A 80 -23.00 1.03 -4.24
C HIS A 80 -21.56 1.21 -4.75
N GLY A 81 -21.03 0.23 -5.49
CA GLY A 81 -19.66 0.23 -5.99
C GLY A 81 -18.98 -1.10 -5.69
N ASN A 82 -17.67 -1.08 -5.46
CA ASN A 82 -16.94 -2.28 -5.09
C ASN A 82 -16.40 -2.20 -3.68
N GLN A 83 -16.46 -3.30 -2.94
CA GLN A 83 -15.92 -3.43 -1.62
C GLN A 83 -14.46 -3.90 -1.69
N LEU A 84 -13.54 -3.09 -1.18
CA LEU A 84 -12.13 -3.44 -1.08
C LEU A 84 -11.87 -4.30 0.15
N ARG A 85 -11.36 -5.51 -0.08
CA ARG A 85 -10.86 -6.40 0.97
C ARG A 85 -9.35 -6.51 0.83
N VAL A 86 -8.65 -6.26 1.94
CA VAL A 86 -7.19 -6.31 1.99
C VAL A 86 -6.78 -7.31 3.08
N SER A 87 -5.96 -8.29 2.70
CA SER A 87 -5.31 -9.19 3.65
C SER A 87 -3.88 -8.70 3.86
N VAL A 88 -3.47 -8.52 5.12
CA VAL A 88 -2.14 -8.04 5.45
C VAL A 88 -1.39 -8.99 6.38
N LYS A 89 -0.07 -8.79 6.46
CA LYS A 89 0.81 -9.41 7.45
C LYS A 89 1.85 -8.40 7.94
N PRO A 90 2.46 -8.60 9.12
CA PRO A 90 3.61 -7.80 9.53
C PRO A 90 4.72 -7.83 8.48
N GLY A 91 5.29 -6.67 8.16
CA GLY A 91 6.39 -6.52 7.22
C GLY A 91 7.77 -6.73 7.89
N GLY A 92 8.69 -7.35 7.15
CA GLY A 92 10.12 -7.42 7.49
C GLY A 92 10.94 -6.41 6.68
N ARG A 93 12.23 -6.25 6.98
CA ARG A 93 13.11 -5.21 6.39
C ARG A 93 13.28 -5.26 4.85
N ASN A 94 13.16 -6.43 4.23
CA ASN A 94 13.33 -6.65 2.78
C ASN A 94 12.09 -7.31 2.15
N HIS A 95 10.94 -7.15 2.78
CA HIS A 95 9.80 -7.98 2.47
C HIS A 95 9.18 -7.63 1.11
N HIS A 96 9.16 -6.35 0.72
CA HIS A 96 8.61 -5.92 -0.57
C HIS A 96 9.49 -6.39 -1.73
N SER A 97 10.82 -6.28 -1.62
CA SER A 97 11.74 -6.78 -2.64
C SER A 97 11.61 -8.29 -2.85
N GLU A 98 11.56 -9.07 -1.76
CA GLU A 98 11.34 -10.52 -1.83
C GLU A 98 10.01 -10.85 -2.50
N ARG A 99 8.94 -10.17 -2.09
CA ARG A 99 7.59 -10.40 -2.60
C ARG A 99 7.46 -10.04 -4.08
N LEU A 100 8.05 -8.92 -4.52
CA LEU A 100 8.07 -8.54 -5.93
C LEU A 100 8.78 -9.61 -6.76
N ARG A 101 9.93 -10.09 -6.29
CA ARG A 101 10.70 -11.14 -6.95
C ARG A 101 9.92 -12.45 -7.03
N GLU A 102 9.23 -12.85 -5.97
CA GLU A 102 8.36 -14.04 -5.98
C GLU A 102 7.26 -13.96 -7.03
N LEU A 103 6.59 -12.80 -7.14
CA LEU A 103 5.42 -12.64 -8.02
C LEU A 103 5.80 -12.40 -9.48
N THR A 104 6.93 -11.76 -9.73
CA THR A 104 7.26 -11.21 -11.05
C THR A 104 8.66 -11.57 -11.53
N GLY A 105 9.56 -12.02 -10.65
CA GLY A 105 10.97 -12.24 -10.95
C GLY A 105 11.82 -10.96 -11.05
N LEU A 106 11.25 -9.79 -10.73
CA LEU A 106 11.96 -8.51 -10.77
C LEU A 106 12.77 -8.27 -9.50
N GLU A 107 13.97 -7.72 -9.66
CA GLU A 107 14.78 -7.22 -8.56
C GLU A 107 14.70 -5.69 -8.52
N ALA A 108 14.42 -5.14 -7.34
CA ALA A 108 14.34 -3.72 -7.09
C ALA A 108 14.67 -3.45 -5.62
N SER A 109 15.07 -2.22 -5.29
CA SER A 109 15.23 -1.81 -3.89
C SER A 109 13.90 -1.90 -3.12
N GLU A 110 13.94 -1.97 -1.79
CA GLU A 110 12.72 -2.14 -0.98
C GLU A 110 11.67 -1.05 -1.24
N TRP A 111 12.12 0.19 -1.41
CA TRP A 111 11.24 1.32 -1.70
C TRP A 111 10.63 1.23 -3.10
N GLN A 112 11.44 0.90 -4.12
CA GLN A 112 10.94 0.70 -5.48
C GLN A 112 9.96 -0.47 -5.51
N ALA A 113 10.27 -1.57 -4.84
CA ALA A 113 9.42 -2.75 -4.76
C ALA A 113 8.07 -2.44 -4.09
N ARG A 114 8.07 -1.60 -3.05
CA ARG A 114 6.82 -1.12 -2.43
C ARG A 114 5.91 -0.40 -3.42
N GLN A 115 6.47 0.49 -4.24
CA GLN A 115 5.71 1.25 -5.25
C GLN A 115 5.21 0.35 -6.39
N LEU A 116 6.06 -0.54 -6.89
CA LEU A 116 5.73 -1.52 -7.94
C LEU A 116 4.64 -2.49 -7.47
N LEU A 117 4.73 -3.01 -6.23
CA LEU A 117 3.71 -3.86 -5.64
C LEU A 117 2.38 -3.11 -5.49
N SER A 118 2.40 -1.83 -5.09
CA SER A 118 1.18 -1.01 -5.04
C SER A 118 0.46 -0.96 -6.39
N ASP A 119 1.19 -0.75 -7.48
CA ASP A 119 0.63 -0.72 -8.83
C ASP A 119 0.14 -2.10 -9.30
N LEU A 120 0.91 -3.16 -8.98
CA LEU A 120 0.50 -4.54 -9.24
C LEU A 120 -0.79 -4.92 -8.50
N TYR A 121 -0.91 -4.59 -7.21
CA TYR A 121 -2.11 -4.86 -6.44
C TYR A 121 -3.31 -4.08 -6.96
N TYR A 122 -3.12 -2.82 -7.36
CA TYR A 122 -4.14 -2.06 -8.06
C TYR A 122 -4.59 -2.74 -9.36
N TYR A 123 -3.65 -3.24 -10.16
CA TYR A 123 -3.96 -3.99 -11.39
C TYR A 123 -4.75 -5.28 -11.08
N GLN A 124 -4.32 -6.06 -10.07
CA GLN A 124 -5.02 -7.27 -9.64
C GLN A 124 -6.46 -6.98 -9.16
N ALA A 125 -6.64 -5.89 -8.41
CA ALA A 125 -7.96 -5.45 -7.97
C ALA A 125 -8.87 -5.12 -9.16
N LYS A 126 -8.34 -4.47 -10.21
CA LYS A 126 -9.09 -4.17 -11.44
C LYS A 126 -9.44 -5.42 -12.27
N VAL A 127 -8.62 -6.47 -12.22
CA VAL A 127 -8.96 -7.77 -12.84
C VAL A 127 -10.15 -8.44 -12.12
N GLY A 128 -10.39 -8.13 -10.84
CA GLY A 128 -11.61 -8.52 -10.13
C GLY A 128 -11.72 -10.01 -9.82
N THR A 129 -10.60 -10.69 -9.54
CA THR A 129 -10.59 -12.13 -9.26
C THR A 129 -9.90 -12.48 -7.94
N SER A 130 -10.56 -13.34 -7.16
CA SER A 130 -10.02 -13.88 -5.90
C SER A 130 -9.29 -15.22 -6.07
N ASP A 131 -9.22 -15.77 -7.27
CA ASP A 131 -8.52 -17.03 -7.55
C ASP A 131 -6.99 -16.80 -7.52
N PRO A 132 -6.24 -17.49 -6.63
CA PRO A 132 -4.79 -17.35 -6.52
C PRO A 132 -4.05 -17.61 -7.84
N ALA A 133 -4.49 -18.60 -8.63
CA ALA A 133 -3.84 -18.91 -9.91
C ALA A 133 -4.01 -17.74 -10.90
N LYS A 134 -5.19 -17.14 -10.95
CA LYS A 134 -5.45 -15.97 -11.78
C LYS A 134 -4.70 -14.73 -11.29
N LYS A 135 -4.52 -14.55 -9.98
CA LYS A 135 -3.69 -13.47 -9.42
C LYS A 135 -2.22 -13.60 -9.83
N SER A 136 -1.67 -14.81 -9.81
CA SER A 136 -0.31 -15.08 -10.30
C SER A 136 -0.18 -14.77 -11.79
N VAL A 137 -1.16 -15.18 -12.61
CA VAL A 137 -1.21 -14.83 -14.03
C VAL A 137 -1.32 -13.31 -14.22
N ALA A 138 -2.15 -12.63 -13.42
CA ALA A 138 -2.31 -11.18 -13.47
C ALA A 138 -1.01 -10.44 -13.14
N ALA A 139 -0.15 -10.99 -12.27
CA ALA A 139 1.16 -10.41 -12.00
C ALA A 139 2.09 -10.43 -13.22
N ILE A 140 2.13 -11.57 -13.92
CA ILE A 140 2.89 -11.68 -15.17
C ILE A 140 2.29 -10.79 -16.27
N GLN A 141 0.96 -10.74 -16.37
CA GLN A 141 0.29 -9.85 -17.33
C GLN A 141 0.56 -8.38 -17.06
N TRP A 142 0.49 -7.94 -15.80
CA TRP A 142 0.84 -6.58 -15.40
C TRP A 142 2.27 -6.23 -15.81
N ARG A 143 3.22 -7.13 -15.53
CA ARG A 143 4.63 -6.95 -15.90
C ARG A 143 4.78 -6.75 -17.41
N VAL A 144 4.24 -7.66 -18.22
CA VAL A 144 4.41 -7.65 -19.68
C VAL A 144 3.62 -6.55 -20.38
N ARG A 145 2.41 -6.22 -19.87
CA ARG A 145 1.50 -5.29 -20.56
C ARG A 145 1.58 -3.86 -20.07
N THR A 146 2.02 -3.65 -18.83
CA THR A 146 2.04 -2.32 -18.19
C THR A 146 3.46 -1.89 -17.88
N LEU A 147 4.18 -2.68 -17.09
CA LEU A 147 5.50 -2.29 -16.58
C LEU A 147 6.54 -2.23 -17.70
N GLU A 148 6.81 -3.34 -18.40
CA GLU A 148 7.89 -3.43 -19.38
C GLU A 148 7.75 -2.42 -20.53
N PRO A 149 6.56 -2.20 -21.13
CA PRO A 149 6.37 -1.16 -22.13
C PRO A 149 6.65 0.24 -21.58
N MET A 150 6.25 0.52 -20.33
CA MET A 150 6.51 1.82 -19.73
C MET A 150 7.99 2.02 -19.43
N LEU A 151 8.69 1.00 -18.92
CA LEU A 151 10.14 1.04 -18.70
C LEU A 151 10.91 1.28 -20.00
N GLN A 152 10.48 0.68 -21.12
CA GLN A 152 11.07 0.94 -22.44
C GLN A 152 10.89 2.39 -22.87
N ARG A 153 9.68 2.96 -22.69
CA ARG A 153 9.40 4.37 -22.97
C ARG A 153 10.27 5.30 -22.13
N LEU A 154 10.34 5.04 -20.82
CA LEU A 154 11.12 5.85 -19.89
C LEU A 154 12.63 5.78 -20.17
N SER A 155 13.15 4.60 -20.52
CA SER A 155 14.56 4.42 -20.91
C SER A 155 14.95 5.21 -22.17
N ALA A 156 13.98 5.52 -23.04
CA ALA A 156 14.20 6.31 -24.25
C ALA A 156 14.13 7.83 -24.00
N MET A 157 13.71 8.27 -22.81
CA MET A 157 13.57 9.70 -22.47
C MET A 157 14.92 10.28 -22.02
N PRO A 158 15.32 11.46 -22.54
CA PRO A 158 16.50 12.15 -22.06
C PRO A 158 16.38 12.48 -20.56
N GLY A 159 17.46 12.25 -19.80
CA GLY A 159 17.52 12.58 -18.38
C GLY A 159 17.03 11.47 -17.42
N ILE A 160 16.40 10.42 -17.92
CA ILE A 160 16.03 9.24 -17.11
C ILE A 160 17.17 8.21 -17.17
N THR A 161 17.92 8.07 -16.08
CA THR A 161 19.04 7.11 -16.00
C THR A 161 18.66 5.75 -15.44
N ASP A 162 17.66 5.72 -14.55
CA ASP A 162 17.08 4.50 -13.99
C ASP A 162 15.59 4.50 -14.31
N ALA A 163 15.18 3.64 -15.26
CA ALA A 163 13.80 3.55 -15.69
C ALA A 163 12.87 3.00 -14.59
N ILE A 164 13.36 2.14 -13.68
CA ILE A 164 12.57 1.65 -12.55
C ILE A 164 12.28 2.81 -11.62
N GLN A 165 13.29 3.62 -11.30
CA GLN A 165 13.10 4.82 -10.49
C GLN A 165 12.14 5.81 -11.17
N GLY A 166 12.32 6.07 -12.47
CA GLY A 166 11.41 6.92 -13.24
C GLY A 166 9.96 6.42 -13.24
N TYR A 167 9.74 5.10 -13.28
CA TYR A 167 8.40 4.54 -13.17
C TYR A 167 7.83 4.71 -11.76
N CYS A 168 8.63 4.55 -10.72
CA CYS A 168 8.21 4.80 -9.34
C CYS A 168 7.82 6.27 -9.12
N ASP A 169 8.57 7.20 -9.71
CA ASP A 169 8.30 8.63 -9.69
C ASP A 169 6.99 8.96 -10.42
N LEU A 170 6.77 8.37 -11.60
CA LEU A 170 5.52 8.47 -12.34
C LEU A 170 4.32 7.95 -11.53
N LEU A 171 4.44 6.76 -10.91
CA LEU A 171 3.39 6.20 -10.08
C LEU A 171 3.07 7.08 -8.87
N HIS A 172 4.10 7.68 -8.27
CA HIS A 172 3.91 8.64 -7.19
C HIS A 172 3.16 9.88 -7.67
N HIS A 173 3.58 10.45 -8.79
CA HIS A 173 2.94 11.60 -9.40
C HIS A 173 1.48 11.33 -9.77
N ARG A 174 1.19 10.19 -10.40
CA ARG A 174 -0.17 9.74 -10.72
C ARG A 174 -1.05 9.73 -9.47
N TYR A 175 -0.55 9.16 -8.37
CA TYR A 175 -1.29 9.16 -7.12
C TYR A 175 -1.59 10.58 -6.60
N LEU A 176 -0.59 11.47 -6.57
CA LEU A 176 -0.80 12.85 -6.08
C LEU A 176 -1.87 13.57 -6.90
N LYS A 177 -1.83 13.43 -8.22
CA LYS A 177 -2.80 14.03 -9.13
C LYS A 177 -4.18 13.41 -9.01
N SER A 178 -4.27 12.10 -8.81
CA SER A 178 -5.56 11.45 -8.55
C SER A 178 -6.22 11.92 -7.26
N VAL A 179 -5.42 12.10 -6.19
CA VAL A 179 -5.91 12.63 -4.91
C VAL A 179 -6.34 14.09 -5.03
N GLU A 180 -5.54 14.92 -5.70
CA GLU A 180 -5.86 16.35 -5.93
C GLU A 180 -7.16 16.53 -6.73
N ALA A 181 -7.39 15.67 -7.72
CA ALA A 181 -8.57 15.73 -8.58
C ALA A 181 -9.78 14.95 -8.05
N ASP A 182 -9.63 14.22 -6.94
CA ASP A 182 -10.61 13.23 -6.44
C ASP A 182 -11.09 12.26 -7.54
N LEU A 183 -10.15 11.82 -8.40
CA LEU A 183 -10.43 11.05 -9.61
C LEU A 183 -9.27 10.11 -9.95
N ASP A 184 -9.55 8.87 -10.34
CA ASP A 184 -8.54 7.90 -10.79
C ASP A 184 -7.91 8.30 -12.14
N LEU A 185 -6.79 9.04 -12.07
CA LEU A 185 -6.04 9.46 -13.24
C LEU A 185 -5.34 8.27 -13.91
N GLY A 186 -5.58 8.10 -15.21
CA GLY A 186 -4.90 7.08 -16.00
C GLY A 186 -3.40 7.33 -16.15
N THR A 187 -2.61 6.26 -16.30
CA THR A 187 -1.14 6.33 -16.40
C THR A 187 -0.65 7.23 -17.53
N GLU A 188 -1.35 7.27 -18.67
CA GLU A 188 -0.94 8.12 -19.80
C GLU A 188 -1.14 9.60 -19.50
N ALA A 189 -2.28 9.98 -18.93
CA ALA A 189 -2.53 11.37 -18.55
C ALA A 189 -1.52 11.84 -17.48
N ALA A 190 -1.24 10.99 -16.48
CA ALA A 190 -0.22 11.26 -15.49
C ALA A 190 1.19 11.36 -16.08
N LEU A 191 1.50 10.56 -17.11
CA LEU A 191 2.80 10.62 -17.78
C LEU A 191 2.99 11.94 -18.52
N GLN A 192 1.97 12.41 -19.22
CA GLN A 192 2.04 13.70 -19.93
C GLN A 192 2.19 14.86 -18.94
N ASP A 193 1.45 14.86 -17.83
CA ASP A 193 1.59 15.87 -16.77
C ASP A 193 3.00 15.83 -16.16
N TRP A 194 3.48 14.64 -15.79
CA TRP A 194 4.82 14.44 -15.21
C TRP A 194 5.94 14.92 -16.13
N ILE A 195 5.85 14.63 -17.43
CA ILE A 195 6.81 15.12 -18.44
C ILE A 195 6.73 16.65 -18.56
N SER A 196 5.53 17.24 -18.54
CA SER A 196 5.36 18.69 -18.63
C SER A 196 6.01 19.45 -17.48
N LEU A 197 6.12 18.81 -16.32
CA LEU A 197 6.80 19.32 -15.12
C LEU A 197 8.31 19.03 -15.10
N GLY A 198 8.86 18.45 -16.16
CA GLY A 198 10.28 18.14 -16.27
C GLY A 198 10.70 16.86 -15.55
N CYS A 199 9.79 15.87 -15.45
CA CYS A 199 10.05 14.57 -14.83
C CYS A 199 10.59 14.67 -13.39
N PRO A 200 9.87 15.34 -12.46
CA PRO A 200 10.33 15.50 -11.09
C PRO A 200 10.53 14.14 -10.40
N ALA A 201 11.64 14.00 -9.67
CA ALA A 201 11.93 12.83 -8.85
C ALA A 201 11.22 12.92 -7.49
N TYR A 202 10.69 11.80 -7.01
CA TYR A 202 10.07 11.70 -5.69
C TYR A 202 10.94 10.81 -4.82
N ARG A 203 11.53 11.40 -3.78
CA ARG A 203 12.34 10.63 -2.82
C ARG A 203 11.45 9.88 -1.83
N PRO A 204 11.95 8.78 -1.25
CA PRO A 204 11.33 8.08 -0.12
C PRO A 204 10.96 8.98 1.05
#